data_AF-A0A8D9ER84-F1
#
_entry.id   AF-A0A8D9ER84-F1
#
_cell.length_a   1.000
_cell.length_b   1.000
_cell.length_c   1.000
_cell.angle_alpha   90.00
_cell.angle_beta   90.00
_cell.angle_gamma   90.00
#
_symmetry.space_group_name_H-M   'P 1'
#
loop_
_entity.id
_entity.type
_entity.pdbx_description
1 polymer ?
#
loop_
_entity_poly.entity_id
_entity_poly.type
_entity_poly.pdbx_seq_one_letter_code
_entity_poly.pdbx_strand_id
1 'polypeptide(L)'
;MHIKRLEAKSDYARNKAADFHNQISNHLLKLIEEFGGYFLNTMDENIYRLSTDPFNVDIQFLPGPLQEEAAELKHDSAAKYDFEKMDISSFWIKYSKVYKKVSQASLLLYLPFSTTYLCEIIKLNLHIR
;
A
#
# COMPACT_ATOMS: atom_id res chain seq x y z
N MET A 1 -55.32 -21.72 -3.96
CA MET A 1 -54.14 -22.11 -4.77
C MET A 1 -53.38 -20.90 -5.34
N HIS A 2 -54.07 -19.80 -5.72
CA HIS A 2 -53.41 -18.59 -6.26
C HIS A 2 -52.57 -17.78 -5.26
N ILE A 3 -53.05 -17.59 -4.02
CA ILE A 3 -52.36 -16.81 -2.98
C ILE A 3 -50.99 -17.42 -2.65
N LYS A 4 -50.90 -18.75 -2.45
CA LYS A 4 -49.64 -19.47 -2.24
C LYS A 4 -48.60 -19.29 -3.36
N ARG A 5 -49.05 -19.07 -4.60
CA ARG A 5 -48.17 -18.85 -5.77
C ARG A 5 -47.59 -17.43 -5.81
N LEU A 6 -48.34 -16.45 -5.28
CA LEU A 6 -47.90 -15.06 -5.18
C LEU A 6 -46.91 -14.89 -4.02
N GLU A 7 -47.16 -15.53 -2.89
CA GLU A 7 -46.26 -15.57 -1.73
C GLU A 7 -44.90 -16.18 -2.12
N ALA A 8 -44.89 -17.33 -2.81
CA ALA A 8 -43.67 -17.97 -3.28
C ALA A 8 -42.84 -17.12 -4.26
N LYS A 9 -43.50 -16.33 -5.12
CA LYS A 9 -42.83 -15.39 -6.03
C LYS A 9 -42.24 -14.19 -5.29
N SER A 10 -42.97 -13.67 -4.30
CA SER A 10 -42.50 -12.59 -3.41
C SER A 10 -41.26 -13.03 -2.63
N ASP A 11 -41.29 -14.23 -2.06
CA ASP A 11 -40.18 -14.77 -1.28
C ASP A 11 -38.96 -15.09 -2.15
N TYR A 12 -39.17 -15.59 -3.37
CA TYR A 12 -38.09 -15.79 -4.34
C TYR A 12 -37.41 -14.48 -4.74
N ALA A 13 -38.18 -13.43 -5.03
CA ALA A 13 -37.63 -12.12 -5.38
C ALA A 13 -36.86 -11.50 -4.21
N ARG A 14 -37.38 -11.62 -2.98
CA ARG A 14 -36.72 -11.16 -1.75
C ARG A 14 -35.39 -11.89 -1.50
N ASN A 15 -35.38 -13.21 -1.65
CA ASN A 15 -34.18 -14.03 -1.47
C ASN A 15 -33.12 -13.73 -2.54
N LYS A 16 -33.53 -13.50 -3.79
CA LYS A 16 -32.61 -13.12 -4.87
C LYS A 16 -31.96 -11.74 -4.65
N ALA A 17 -32.72 -10.78 -4.14
CA ALA A 17 -32.19 -9.46 -3.80
C ALA A 17 -31.21 -9.53 -2.62
N ALA A 18 -31.53 -10.35 -1.59
CA ALA A 18 -30.65 -10.60 -0.46
C ALA A 18 -29.34 -11.31 -0.90
N ASP A 19 -29.44 -12.27 -1.82
CA ASP A 19 -28.28 -12.97 -2.38
C ASP A 19 -27.34 -12.01 -3.13
N PHE A 20 -27.89 -11.15 -4.00
CA PHE A 20 -27.09 -10.15 -4.71
C PHE A 20 -26.43 -9.14 -3.76
N HIS A 21 -27.16 -8.67 -2.74
CA HIS A 21 -26.61 -7.81 -1.70
C HIS A 21 -25.44 -8.47 -0.94
N ASN A 22 -25.58 -9.76 -0.61
CA ASN A 22 -24.52 -10.53 0.04
C ASN A 22 -23.30 -10.73 -0.86
N GLN A 23 -23.50 -10.95 -2.16
CA GLN A 23 -22.41 -11.04 -3.12
C GLN A 23 -21.62 -9.73 -3.21
N ILE A 24 -22.31 -8.58 -3.30
CA ILE A 24 -21.66 -7.26 -3.27
C ILE A 24 -20.89 -7.06 -1.96
N SER A 25 -21.55 -7.33 -0.82
CA SER A 25 -20.94 -7.15 0.51
C SER A 25 -19.68 -8.00 0.67
N ASN A 26 -19.73 -9.26 0.26
CA ASN A 26 -18.58 -10.17 0.29
C ASN A 26 -17.44 -9.69 -0.62
N HIS A 27 -17.77 -9.11 -1.78
CA HIS A 27 -16.75 -8.58 -2.68
C HIS A 27 -16.08 -7.33 -2.08
N LEU A 28 -16.86 -6.42 -1.51
CA LEU A 28 -16.34 -5.22 -0.83
C LEU A 28 -15.48 -5.58 0.39
N LEU A 29 -15.87 -6.59 1.17
CA LEU A 29 -15.07 -7.06 2.31
C LEU A 29 -13.71 -7.61 1.85
N LYS A 30 -13.69 -8.44 0.80
CA LYS A 30 -12.43 -8.91 0.21
C LYS A 30 -11.57 -7.77 -0.31
N LEU A 31 -12.19 -6.76 -0.94
CA LEU A 31 -11.46 -5.60 -1.43
C LEU A 31 -10.81 -4.81 -0.27
N ILE A 32 -11.50 -4.67 0.85
CA ILE A 32 -10.95 -4.04 2.07
C ILE A 32 -9.78 -4.85 2.63
N GLU A 33 -9.89 -6.18 2.68
CA GLU A 33 -8.82 -7.07 3.13
C GLU A 33 -7.57 -6.93 2.23
N GLU A 34 -7.76 -6.94 0.91
CA GLU A 34 -6.69 -6.71 -0.07
C GLU A 34 -6.04 -5.34 0.14
N PHE A 35 -6.85 -4.28 0.31
CA PHE A 35 -6.35 -2.94 0.58
C PHE A 35 -5.51 -2.86 1.86
N GLY A 36 -5.82 -3.64 2.89
CA GLY A 36 -5.00 -3.71 4.10
C GLY A 36 -3.60 -4.28 3.87
N GLY A 37 -3.40 -5.05 2.79
CA GLY A 37 -2.08 -5.52 2.35
C GLY A 37 -1.30 -4.49 1.52
N TYR A 38 -2.00 -3.63 0.77
CA TYR A 38 -1.38 -2.63 -0.11
C TYR A 38 -1.13 -1.29 0.58
N PHE A 39 -2.10 -0.82 1.35
CA PHE A 39 -2.01 0.40 2.12
C PHE A 39 -1.65 0.03 3.55
N LEU A 40 -0.55 0.58 4.05
CA LEU A 40 -0.21 0.46 5.46
C LEU A 40 -1.38 1.07 6.25
N ASN A 41 -2.24 0.21 6.83
CA ASN A 41 -3.46 0.59 7.57
C ASN A 41 -3.18 1.54 8.74
N THR A 42 -1.91 1.72 9.09
CA THR A 42 -1.40 2.77 9.95
C THR A 42 -0.18 3.37 9.27
N MET A 43 -0.30 4.55 8.67
CA MET A 43 0.88 5.36 8.39
C MET A 43 1.46 5.76 9.75
N ASP A 44 2.46 5.01 10.20
CA ASP A 44 3.27 5.38 11.36
C ASP A 44 3.86 6.77 11.08
N GLU A 45 3.52 7.75 11.92
CA GLU A 45 3.96 9.14 11.75
C GLU A 45 5.49 9.23 11.71
N ASN A 46 6.20 8.36 12.42
CA ASN A 46 7.66 8.33 12.42
C ASN A 46 8.21 7.79 11.10
N ILE A 47 7.53 6.83 10.47
CA ILE A 47 7.89 6.35 9.11
C ILE A 47 7.60 7.44 8.07
N TYR A 48 6.50 8.17 8.21
CA TYR A 48 6.21 9.32 7.35
C TYR A 48 7.27 10.43 7.51
N ARG A 49 7.66 10.77 8.74
CA ARG A 49 8.74 11.73 9.02
C ARG A 49 10.09 11.25 8.50
N LEU A 50 10.45 9.99 8.72
CA LEU A 50 11.66 9.38 8.14
C LEU A 50 11.65 9.54 6.62
N SER A 51 10.52 9.28 5.97
CA SER A 51 10.36 9.30 4.53
C SER A 51 10.41 10.69 3.91
N THR A 52 10.04 11.74 4.66
CA THR A 52 9.95 13.12 4.20
C THR A 52 11.12 13.99 4.65
N ASP A 53 11.75 13.67 5.78
CA ASP A 53 12.90 14.37 6.33
C ASP A 53 13.80 13.41 7.16
N PRO A 54 14.53 12.50 6.49
CA PRO A 54 15.32 11.46 7.16
C PRO A 54 16.46 12.00 8.01
N PHE A 55 16.89 13.25 7.79
CA PHE A 55 18.02 13.85 8.51
C PHE A 55 17.60 14.53 9.82
N ASN A 56 16.32 14.84 10.00
CA ASN A 56 15.78 15.43 11.23
C ASN A 56 14.84 14.51 12.01
N VAL A 57 14.66 13.25 11.58
CA VAL A 57 13.88 12.26 12.32
C VAL A 57 14.55 11.90 13.66
N ASP A 58 13.72 11.63 14.66
CA ASP A 58 14.15 11.12 15.94
C ASP A 58 14.18 9.58 15.92
N ILE A 59 15.40 9.04 15.98
CA ILE A 59 15.68 7.62 15.75
C ILE A 59 15.03 6.74 16.83
N GLN A 60 14.91 7.24 18.06
CA GLN A 60 14.37 6.46 19.18
C GLN A 60 12.89 6.09 19.03
N PHE A 61 12.16 6.83 18.19
CA PHE A 61 10.75 6.55 17.88
C PHE A 61 10.56 5.69 16.64
N LEU A 62 11.63 5.34 15.92
CA LEU A 62 11.54 4.41 14.80
C LEU A 62 11.48 2.95 15.28
N PRO A 63 10.82 2.06 14.52
CA PRO A 63 10.91 0.62 14.76
C PRO A 63 12.37 0.15 14.82
N GLY A 64 12.70 -0.69 15.81
CA GLY A 64 14.06 -1.18 16.05
C GLY A 64 14.85 -1.62 14.80
N PRO A 65 14.25 -2.39 13.86
CA PRO A 65 14.94 -2.79 12.63
C PRO A 65 15.43 -1.63 11.73
N LEU A 66 14.81 -0.45 11.84
CA LEU A 66 15.13 0.73 11.04
C LEU A 66 16.14 1.67 11.72
N GLN A 67 16.29 1.58 13.04
CA GLN A 67 17.07 2.56 13.81
C GLN A 67 18.54 2.61 13.40
N GLU A 68 19.15 1.45 13.14
CA GLU A 68 20.54 1.33 12.72
C GLU A 68 20.80 2.06 11.39
N GLU A 69 20.06 1.70 10.34
CA GLU A 69 20.20 2.35 9.02
C GLU A 69 19.80 3.84 9.07
N ALA A 70 18.80 4.20 9.87
CA ALA A 70 18.42 5.61 10.05
C ALA A 70 19.53 6.41 10.73
N ALA A 71 20.22 5.82 11.70
CA ALA A 71 21.37 6.44 12.35
C ALA A 71 22.54 6.63 11.38
N GLU A 72 22.86 5.61 10.58
CA GLU A 72 23.90 5.71 9.54
C GLU A 72 23.55 6.78 8.50
N LEU A 73 22.33 6.73 7.96
CA LEU A 73 21.85 7.68 6.96
C LEU A 73 21.91 9.12 7.48
N LYS A 74 21.50 9.36 8.73
CA LYS A 74 21.51 10.70 9.35
C LYS A 74 22.91 11.32 9.40
N HIS A 75 23.97 10.51 9.43
CA HIS A 75 25.36 10.96 9.45
C HIS A 75 26.04 10.88 8.07
N ASP A 76 25.36 10.45 7.02
CA ASP A 76 25.90 10.43 5.66
C ASP A 76 25.73 11.82 5.00
N SER A 77 26.83 12.57 4.98
CA SER A 77 26.89 13.88 4.34
C SER A 77 26.64 13.86 2.82
N ALA A 78 27.00 12.78 2.12
CA ALA A 78 26.76 12.65 0.69
C ALA A 78 25.27 12.41 0.43
N ALA A 79 24.64 11.53 1.23
CA ALA A 79 23.19 11.34 1.20
C ALA A 79 22.43 12.63 1.50
N LYS A 80 22.89 13.42 2.48
CA LYS A 80 22.27 14.71 2.79
C LYS A 80 22.33 15.68 1.61
N TYR A 81 23.51 15.79 0.99
CA TYR A 81 23.67 16.63 -0.20
C TYR A 81 22.75 16.18 -1.34
N ASP A 82 22.67 14.88 -1.60
CA ASP A 82 21.80 14.34 -2.64
C ASP A 82 20.31 14.57 -2.34
N PHE A 83 19.90 14.42 -1.08
CA PHE A 83 18.52 14.68 -0.64
C PHE A 83 18.10 16.13 -0.90
N GLU A 84 18.99 17.09 -0.68
CA GLU A 84 18.72 18.51 -0.96
C GLU A 84 18.67 18.85 -2.47
N LYS A 85 19.15 17.95 -3.34
CA LYS A 85 19.28 18.18 -4.79
C LYS A 85 18.33 17.34 -5.63
N MET A 86 17.79 16.26 -5.08
CA MET A 86 16.96 15.29 -5.79
C MET A 86 15.52 15.35 -5.28
N ASP A 87 14.57 14.87 -6.09
CA ASP A 87 13.24 14.58 -5.58
C ASP A 87 13.28 13.38 -4.61
N ILE A 88 12.32 13.35 -3.68
CA ILE A 88 12.29 12.37 -2.59
C ILE A 88 12.24 10.92 -3.11
N SER A 89 11.46 10.66 -4.16
CA SER A 89 11.34 9.32 -4.74
C SER A 89 12.67 8.85 -5.35
N SER A 90 13.32 9.70 -6.14
CA SER A 90 14.63 9.40 -6.73
C SER A 90 15.72 9.21 -5.68
N PHE A 91 15.68 10.00 -4.60
CA PHE A 91 16.59 9.81 -3.46
C PHE A 91 16.45 8.41 -2.86
N TRP A 92 15.23 8.00 -2.49
CA TRP A 92 15.01 6.69 -1.88
C TRP A 92 15.30 5.53 -2.84
N ILE A 93 15.07 5.71 -4.15
CA ILE A 93 15.47 4.73 -5.16
C ILE A 93 17.01 4.60 -5.21
N LYS A 94 17.74 5.72 -5.25
CA LYS A 94 19.21 5.74 -5.31
C LYS A 94 19.83 5.05 -4.11
N TYR A 95 19.33 5.33 -2.92
CA TYR A 95 19.87 4.81 -1.66
C TYR A 95 19.29 3.44 -1.24
N SER A 96 18.36 2.88 -2.01
CA SER A 96 17.72 1.58 -1.72
C SER A 96 18.66 0.39 -1.57
N LYS A 97 19.87 0.46 -2.16
CA LYS A 97 20.90 -0.58 -2.03
C LYS A 97 21.79 -0.41 -0.81
N VAL A 98 21.90 0.81 -0.30
CA VAL A 98 22.76 1.17 0.84
C VAL A 98 21.97 1.07 2.13
N TYR A 99 20.81 1.75 2.18
CA TYR A 99 19.93 1.81 3.34
C TYR A 99 18.62 1.08 3.04
N LYS A 100 18.71 -0.25 2.91
CA LYS A 100 17.65 -1.08 2.34
C LYS A 100 16.34 -0.97 3.10
N LYS A 101 16.36 -1.12 4.43
CA LYS A 101 15.16 -1.16 5.25
C LYS A 101 14.47 0.21 5.30
N VAL A 102 15.21 1.30 5.55
CA VAL A 102 14.62 2.66 5.61
C VAL A 102 14.15 3.14 4.24
N SER A 103 14.86 2.78 3.17
CA SER A 103 14.42 3.09 1.81
C SER A 103 13.19 2.29 1.42
N GLN A 104 13.12 1.01 1.77
CA GLN A 104 11.92 0.19 1.53
C GLN A 104 10.70 0.76 2.27
N ALA A 105 10.84 1.09 3.56
CA ALA A 105 9.77 1.69 4.34
C ALA A 105 9.28 3.01 3.73
N SER A 106 10.21 3.86 3.28
CA SER A 106 9.88 5.15 2.66
C SER A 106 9.26 5.00 1.27
N LEU A 107 9.78 4.09 0.44
CA LEU A 107 9.25 3.84 -0.92
C LEU A 107 7.84 3.25 -0.89
N LEU A 108 7.47 2.47 0.12
CA LEU A 108 6.09 1.99 0.27
C LEU A 108 5.08 3.13 0.41
N LEU A 109 5.48 4.29 0.96
CA LEU A 109 4.62 5.47 1.04
C LEU A 109 4.44 6.17 -0.31
N TYR A 110 5.48 6.17 -1.16
CA TYR A 110 5.47 6.87 -2.45
C TYR A 110 5.06 5.99 -3.63
N LEU A 111 5.15 4.67 -3.49
CA LEU A 111 4.90 3.70 -4.55
C LEU A 111 3.82 2.67 -4.18
N PRO A 112 2.63 3.05 -3.68
CA PRO A 112 1.59 2.07 -3.33
C PRO A 112 1.08 1.27 -4.55
N PHE A 113 1.30 1.75 -5.78
CA PHE A 113 0.74 1.17 -7.00
C PHE A 113 1.76 0.78 -8.08
N SER A 114 3.07 0.93 -7.85
CA SER A 114 4.03 0.80 -8.95
C SER A 114 4.28 -0.65 -9.37
N THR A 115 3.99 -1.66 -8.54
CA THR A 115 4.26 -3.06 -8.90
C THR A 115 3.06 -3.80 -9.46
N THR A 116 1.82 -3.47 -9.08
CA THR A 116 0.62 -4.16 -9.60
C THR A 116 0.23 -3.69 -11.00
N TYR A 117 0.13 -2.38 -11.26
CA TYR A 117 -0.24 -1.89 -12.60
C TYR A 117 0.82 -2.22 -13.66
N LEU A 118 2.12 -2.05 -13.34
CA LEU A 118 3.19 -2.40 -14.28
C LEU A 118 3.28 -3.91 -14.53
N CYS A 119 3.07 -4.76 -13.53
CA CYS A 119 3.02 -6.21 -13.76
C CYS A 119 1.80 -6.63 -14.59
N GLU A 120 0.66 -5.97 -14.44
CA GLU A 120 -0.53 -6.22 -15.26
C GLU A 120 -0.35 -5.76 -16.70
N ILE A 121 0.27 -4.59 -16.92
CA ILE A 121 0.67 -4.11 -18.26
C ILE A 121 1.66 -5.08 -18.93
N ILE A 122 2.64 -5.59 -18.18
CA ILE A 122 3.61 -6.56 -18.71
C ILE A 122 2.93 -7.90 -19.01
N LYS A 123 2.01 -8.37 -18.16
CA LYS A 123 1.21 -9.59 -18.41
C LYS A 123 0.34 -9.47 -19.66
N LEU A 124 -0.28 -8.32 -19.91
CA LEU A 124 -1.07 -8.09 -21.13
C LEU A 124 -0.20 -8.04 -22.40
N ASN A 125 1.02 -7.50 -22.31
CA ASN A 125 1.96 -7.45 -23.44
C ASN A 125 2.62 -8.81 -23.78
N LEU A 126 2.58 -9.79 -22.88
CA LEU A 126 3.07 -11.16 -23.12
C LEU A 126 1.99 -12.11 -23.68
N HIS A 127 0.75 -11.65 -23.87
CA HIS A 127 -0.33 -12.41 -24.52
C HIS A 127 -0.68 -11.92 -25.92
N ILE A 128 0.07 -10.95 -26.47
CA ILE A 128 -0.11 -10.40 -27.83
C ILE A 128 1.13 -10.65 -28.70
N ARG A 129 1.90 -11.72 -28.45
CA ARG A 129 2.99 -12.16 -29.33
C ARG A 129 2.88 -13.63 -29.66
#